data_AF-A0A969X924-F1
#
_entry.id   AF-A0A969X924-F1
#
_cell.length_a   1.000
_cell.length_b   1.000
_cell.length_c   1.000
_cell.angle_alpha   90.00
_cell.angle_beta   90.00
_cell.angle_gamma   90.00
#
_symmetry.space_group_name_H-M   'P 1'
#
loop_
_entity.id
_entity.type
_entity.pdbx_description
1 polymer ?
#
loop_
_entity_poly.entity_id
_entity_poly.type
_entity_poly.pdbx_seq_one_letter_code
_entity_poly.pdbx_strand_id
1 'polypeptide(L)'
;MKMNDYQFDLISRQLQNLPHTSPFYREKLKGYNPAAVKSQADFEQLPFSDKAELREAYPLGLQAVPDEQIVRIHSSSGTTGTPVIIPYTRQDIEDWAIMFERCYLMAGLTPLDRVHITPGYGLWTAGIGFQAGAERLGAMAIPMGPGNTDKQLRMMMDLKSTVLCATSSYALLLAEEIEKRGIRNQIHLTKGIIGSERWGEKMRKRIAGELGVQLYDIYGLTEIYGPGIGMSCEHECGMHMWDDYVYCEIIDQNTGEVLPDGEIGELVITTLRKEGAPLLRYRTHDLTRFLPGECACGSKYPRIDTLIGRTDDMVKVKGVNIFPSQIEAVLKNIFAASSEYQFMLDHFNGRDECRLFVELCPDCPEKEASTEIQQEFKNQIGISVIVVPVAIGELPRSEKKSKRIFDNRY
;
A
#
# COMPACT_ATOMS: atom_id res chain seq x y z
N MET A 1 -19.85 -0.83 -1.81
CA MET A 1 -20.09 -2.28 -1.71
C MET A 1 -21.31 -2.54 -0.84
N LYS A 2 -22.23 -3.43 -1.27
CA LYS A 2 -23.34 -3.89 -0.44
C LYS A 2 -22.89 -5.02 0.48
N MET A 3 -23.16 -4.91 1.78
CA MET A 3 -22.88 -5.95 2.76
C MET A 3 -23.79 -7.17 2.50
N ASN A 4 -23.19 -8.36 2.49
CA ASN A 4 -23.95 -9.62 2.37
C ASN A 4 -24.25 -10.23 3.75
N ASP A 5 -25.14 -11.23 3.80
CA ASP A 5 -25.60 -11.85 5.05
C ASP A 5 -24.47 -12.47 5.87
N TYR A 6 -23.47 -13.04 5.19
CA TYR A 6 -22.30 -13.63 5.85
C TYR A 6 -21.45 -12.56 6.55
N GLN A 7 -21.17 -11.45 5.85
CA GLN A 7 -20.45 -10.31 6.41
C GLN A 7 -21.21 -9.69 7.58
N PHE A 8 -22.53 -9.50 7.42
CA PHE A 8 -23.38 -8.93 8.47
C PHE A 8 -23.43 -9.81 9.73
N ASP A 9 -23.52 -11.14 9.58
CA ASP A 9 -23.46 -12.07 10.71
C ASP A 9 -22.12 -11.98 11.47
N LEU A 10 -20.99 -11.96 10.75
CA LEU A 10 -19.67 -11.82 11.38
C LEU A 10 -19.50 -10.48 12.10
N ILE A 11 -19.89 -9.38 11.45
CA ILE A 11 -19.84 -8.04 12.04
C ILE A 11 -20.75 -7.96 13.27
N SER A 12 -21.96 -8.51 13.21
CA SER A 12 -22.90 -8.53 14.34
C SER A 12 -22.32 -9.24 15.55
N ARG A 13 -21.65 -10.39 15.35
CA ARG A 13 -20.98 -11.12 16.44
C ARG A 13 -19.82 -10.31 17.02
N GLN A 14 -19.02 -9.67 16.18
CA GLN A 14 -17.94 -8.81 16.66
C GLN A 14 -18.47 -7.62 17.47
N LEU A 15 -19.52 -6.94 17.00
CA LEU A 15 -20.13 -5.82 17.72
C LEU A 15 -20.65 -6.21 19.10
N GLN A 16 -21.18 -7.43 19.25
CA GLN A 16 -21.63 -7.94 20.55
C GLN A 16 -20.45 -8.26 21.48
N ASN A 17 -19.34 -8.79 20.95
CA ASN A 17 -18.24 -9.28 21.76
C ASN A 17 -17.20 -8.20 22.13
N LEU A 18 -16.88 -7.30 21.21
CA LEU A 18 -15.79 -6.35 21.34
C LEU A 18 -15.87 -5.42 22.57
N PRO A 19 -17.05 -4.91 23.00
CA PRO A 19 -17.15 -4.13 24.23
C PRO A 19 -16.72 -4.91 25.50
N HIS A 20 -16.79 -6.24 25.46
CA HIS A 20 -16.38 -7.10 26.56
C HIS A 20 -14.91 -7.47 26.49
N THR A 21 -14.39 -7.72 25.29
CA THR A 21 -13.06 -8.31 25.09
C THR A 21 -11.96 -7.29 24.75
N SER A 22 -12.31 -6.14 24.18
CA SER A 22 -11.36 -5.10 23.77
C SER A 22 -11.53 -3.84 24.63
N PRO A 23 -10.51 -3.43 25.42
CA PRO A 23 -10.55 -2.18 26.17
C PRO A 23 -10.80 -0.96 25.27
N PHE A 24 -10.20 -0.96 24.08
CA PHE A 24 -10.41 0.07 23.06
C PHE A 24 -11.89 0.19 22.66
N TYR A 25 -12.52 -0.92 22.23
CA TYR A 25 -13.92 -0.87 21.79
C TYR A 25 -14.92 -0.73 22.92
N ARG A 26 -14.57 -1.11 24.15
CA ARG A 26 -15.39 -0.82 25.33
C ARG A 26 -15.62 0.67 25.51
N GLU A 27 -14.59 1.48 25.38
CA GLU A 27 -14.71 2.94 25.47
C GLU A 27 -15.28 3.52 24.18
N LYS A 28 -14.79 3.09 23.00
CA LYS A 28 -15.23 3.61 21.70
C LYS A 28 -16.73 3.42 21.43
N LEU A 29 -17.28 2.27 21.84
CA LEU A 29 -18.70 1.93 21.65
C LEU A 29 -19.56 2.26 22.88
N LYS A 30 -19.03 3.00 23.86
CA LYS A 30 -19.80 3.42 25.02
C LYS A 30 -20.97 4.30 24.58
N GLY A 31 -22.18 3.89 24.96
CA GLY A 31 -23.43 4.57 24.56
C GLY A 31 -24.02 4.07 23.24
N TYR A 32 -23.33 3.21 22.49
CA TYR A 32 -23.89 2.47 21.37
C TYR A 32 -24.50 1.15 21.88
N ASN A 33 -25.63 0.75 21.31
CA ASN A 33 -26.23 -0.54 21.58
C ASN A 33 -25.99 -1.49 20.40
N PRO A 34 -25.07 -2.47 20.50
CA PRO A 34 -24.82 -3.44 19.43
C PRO A 34 -26.09 -4.14 18.93
N ALA A 35 -27.06 -4.42 19.81
CA ALA A 35 -28.31 -5.07 19.43
C ALA A 35 -29.27 -4.19 18.61
N ALA A 36 -28.99 -2.88 18.51
CA ALA A 36 -29.74 -1.96 17.66
C ALA A 36 -29.29 -2.01 16.19
N VAL A 37 -28.09 -2.54 15.91
CA VAL A 37 -27.57 -2.68 14.54
C VAL A 37 -28.24 -3.87 13.86
N LYS A 38 -29.21 -3.61 12.98
CA LYS A 38 -30.02 -4.64 12.29
C LYS A 38 -29.88 -4.59 10.78
N SER A 39 -29.12 -3.62 10.27
CA SER A 39 -28.91 -3.38 8.85
C SER A 39 -27.54 -2.76 8.60
N GLN A 40 -27.11 -2.77 7.34
CA GLN A 40 -25.93 -2.04 6.91
C GLN A 40 -26.04 -0.53 7.23
N ALA A 41 -27.23 0.06 7.05
CA ALA A 41 -27.44 1.48 7.35
C ALA A 41 -27.22 1.80 8.84
N ASP A 42 -27.61 0.90 9.75
CA ASP A 42 -27.33 1.07 11.19
C ASP A 42 -25.83 0.93 11.48
N PHE A 43 -25.15 -0.01 10.81
CA PHE A 43 -23.70 -0.19 10.93
C PHE A 43 -22.93 1.07 10.49
N GLU A 44 -23.40 1.71 9.42
CA GLU A 44 -22.82 2.95 8.89
C GLU A 44 -22.97 4.16 9.84
N GLN A 45 -23.78 4.06 10.89
CA GLN A 45 -23.88 5.08 11.95
C GLN A 45 -22.87 4.86 13.09
N LEU A 46 -22.15 3.73 13.11
CA LEU A 46 -21.12 3.46 14.11
C LEU A 46 -19.90 4.35 13.88
N PRO A 47 -19.20 4.74 14.97
CA PRO A 47 -18.07 5.63 14.86
C PRO A 47 -16.89 4.92 14.17
N PHE A 48 -16.15 5.68 13.35
CA PHE A 48 -14.92 5.21 12.75
C PHE A 48 -13.82 4.98 13.77
N SER A 49 -12.94 4.01 13.52
CA SER A 49 -11.67 3.87 14.23
C SER A 49 -10.57 4.59 13.44
N ASP A 50 -9.82 5.48 14.08
CA ASP A 50 -8.75 6.24 13.43
C ASP A 50 -7.35 5.86 13.96
N LYS A 51 -6.33 5.99 13.09
CA LYS A 51 -4.94 5.71 13.44
C LYS A 51 -4.46 6.48 14.68
N ALA A 52 -4.93 7.70 14.90
CA ALA A 52 -4.59 8.47 16.09
C ALA A 52 -5.01 7.74 17.39
N GLU A 53 -6.23 7.20 17.42
CA GLU A 53 -6.77 6.49 18.58
C GLU A 53 -6.03 5.16 18.80
N LEU A 54 -5.66 4.47 17.72
CA LEU A 54 -4.87 3.25 17.77
C LEU A 54 -3.48 3.48 18.41
N ARG A 55 -2.91 4.68 18.28
CA ARG A 55 -1.65 5.05 18.95
C ARG A 55 -1.82 5.30 20.45
N GLU A 56 -2.97 5.81 20.87
CA GLU A 56 -3.30 5.99 22.29
C GLU A 56 -3.50 4.66 23.00
N ALA A 57 -3.91 3.62 22.26
CA ALA A 57 -4.01 2.25 22.75
C ALA A 57 -2.66 1.51 22.86
N TYR A 58 -1.53 2.19 22.71
CA TYR A 58 -0.21 1.57 22.85
C TYR A 58 0.05 1.05 24.30
N PRO A 59 0.78 -0.07 24.49
CA PRO A 59 1.29 -0.97 23.46
C PRO A 59 0.32 -2.08 23.04
N LEU A 60 -0.64 -2.49 23.88
CA LEU A 60 -1.50 -3.65 23.59
C LEU A 60 -2.98 -3.40 23.93
N GLY A 61 -3.41 -2.14 24.04
CA GLY A 61 -4.80 -1.77 24.30
C GLY A 61 -5.79 -2.16 23.19
N LEU A 62 -5.28 -2.48 22.00
CA LEU A 62 -6.07 -3.05 20.89
C LEU A 62 -6.30 -4.56 21.01
N GLN A 63 -5.58 -5.24 21.92
CA GLN A 63 -5.72 -6.69 22.09
C GLN A 63 -7.14 -7.04 22.55
N ALA A 64 -7.78 -7.98 21.84
CA ALA A 64 -9.16 -8.39 22.08
C ALA A 64 -9.28 -9.86 22.55
N VAL A 65 -8.17 -10.49 22.89
CA VAL A 65 -8.08 -11.87 23.40
C VAL A 65 -7.08 -11.95 24.56
N PRO A 66 -7.10 -13.01 25.38
CA PRO A 66 -6.10 -13.24 26.41
C PRO A 66 -4.66 -13.38 25.86
N ASP A 67 -3.67 -13.00 26.67
CA ASP A 67 -2.24 -13.00 26.29
C ASP A 67 -1.76 -14.37 25.77
N GLU A 68 -2.25 -15.47 26.35
CA GLU A 68 -1.87 -16.83 25.94
C GLU A 68 -2.28 -17.22 24.52
N GLN A 69 -3.20 -16.47 23.90
CA GLN A 69 -3.62 -16.69 22.52
C GLN A 69 -2.78 -15.91 21.51
N ILE A 70 -2.02 -14.89 21.95
CA ILE A 70 -1.19 -14.07 21.08
C ILE A 70 0.13 -14.79 20.80
N VAL A 71 0.41 -15.02 19.51
CA VAL A 71 1.62 -15.71 19.06
C VAL A 71 2.59 -14.81 18.31
N ARG A 72 2.16 -13.60 17.92
CA ARG A 72 2.98 -12.64 17.17
C ARG A 72 2.51 -11.21 17.40
N ILE A 73 3.45 -10.28 17.33
CA ILE A 73 3.17 -8.84 17.23
C ILE A 73 3.81 -8.29 15.95
N HIS A 74 3.14 -7.31 15.34
CA HIS A 74 3.71 -6.46 14.31
C HIS A 74 3.51 -4.99 14.65
N SER A 75 4.30 -4.13 14.00
CA SER A 75 4.29 -2.71 14.26
C SER A 75 4.24 -1.90 12.97
N SER A 76 3.47 -0.82 12.97
CA SER A 76 3.49 0.12 11.86
C SER A 76 4.84 0.87 11.82
N SER A 77 5.25 1.31 10.63
CA SER A 77 6.61 1.81 10.35
C SER A 77 6.99 3.15 11.02
N GLY A 78 6.16 3.69 11.91
CA GLY A 78 6.53 4.67 12.94
C GLY A 78 7.43 5.84 12.52
N THR A 79 7.16 6.50 11.39
CA THR A 79 8.04 7.59 10.91
C THR A 79 7.82 8.93 11.61
N THR A 80 6.72 9.11 12.36
CA THR A 80 6.31 10.42 12.93
C THR A 80 5.70 10.38 14.34
N GLY A 81 5.83 9.28 15.11
CA GLY A 81 5.30 9.21 16.48
C GLY A 81 5.24 7.80 17.08
N THR A 82 4.45 7.65 18.15
CA THR A 82 4.19 6.34 18.79
C THR A 82 3.69 5.33 17.74
N PRO A 83 4.32 4.16 17.63
CA PRO A 83 3.89 3.15 16.67
C PRO A 83 2.58 2.50 17.10
N VAL A 84 1.84 1.96 16.13
CA VAL A 84 0.72 1.06 16.42
C VAL A 84 1.26 -0.35 16.49
N ILE A 85 0.91 -1.08 17.54
CA ILE A 85 1.25 -2.50 17.72
C ILE A 85 -0.01 -3.32 17.52
N ILE A 86 0.11 -4.36 16.69
CA ILE A 86 -1.00 -5.24 16.34
C ILE A 86 -0.64 -6.65 16.80
N PRO A 87 -1.37 -7.21 17.79
CA PRO A 87 -1.23 -8.60 18.19
C PRO A 87 -2.00 -9.54 17.25
N TYR A 88 -1.45 -10.74 17.04
CA TYR A 88 -1.99 -11.78 16.15
C TYR A 88 -2.13 -13.10 16.92
N THR A 89 -3.29 -13.74 16.82
CA THR A 89 -3.48 -15.13 17.26
C THR A 89 -2.90 -16.11 16.26
N ARG A 90 -2.85 -17.40 16.62
CA ARG A 90 -2.49 -18.45 15.65
C ARG A 90 -3.45 -18.48 14.45
N GLN A 91 -4.75 -18.28 14.69
CA GLN A 91 -5.75 -18.25 13.63
C GLN A 91 -5.54 -17.05 12.70
N ASP A 92 -5.20 -15.87 13.25
CA ASP A 92 -4.89 -14.69 12.44
C ASP A 92 -3.71 -14.93 11.48
N ILE A 93 -2.67 -15.64 11.93
CA ILE A 93 -1.51 -15.99 11.10
C ILE A 93 -1.89 -16.97 9.99
N GLU A 94 -2.73 -17.96 10.29
CA GLU A 94 -3.23 -18.93 9.31
C GLU A 94 -4.10 -18.26 8.25
N ASP A 95 -5.04 -17.42 8.68
CA ASP A 95 -5.92 -16.65 7.80
C ASP A 95 -5.11 -15.70 6.89
N TRP A 96 -4.06 -15.09 7.42
CA TRP A 96 -3.16 -14.25 6.64
C TRP A 96 -2.35 -15.04 5.60
N ALA A 97 -1.86 -16.24 5.96
CA ALA A 97 -1.16 -17.11 5.03
C ALA A 97 -2.07 -17.59 3.89
N ILE A 98 -3.36 -17.86 4.17
CA ILE A 98 -4.37 -18.19 3.14
C ILE A 98 -4.57 -17.01 2.18
N MET A 99 -4.72 -15.79 2.70
CA MET A 99 -4.88 -14.60 1.85
C MET A 99 -3.67 -14.37 0.93
N PHE A 100 -2.47 -14.59 1.44
CA PHE A 100 -1.24 -14.50 0.62
C PHE A 100 -1.11 -15.64 -0.41
N GLU A 101 -1.47 -16.87 -0.05
CA GLU A 101 -1.54 -17.98 -1.01
C GLU A 101 -2.50 -17.66 -2.16
N ARG A 102 -3.66 -17.06 -1.87
CA ARG A 102 -4.59 -16.57 -2.91
C ARG A 102 -3.95 -15.53 -3.82
N CYS A 103 -3.17 -14.60 -3.28
CA CYS A 103 -2.39 -13.67 -4.10
C CYS A 103 -1.45 -14.44 -5.05
N TYR A 104 -0.69 -15.40 -4.55
CA TYR A 104 0.21 -16.16 -5.41
C TYR A 104 -0.52 -16.99 -6.48
N LEU A 105 -1.63 -17.64 -6.15
CA LEU A 105 -2.47 -18.36 -7.10
C LEU A 105 -3.07 -17.42 -8.16
N MET A 106 -3.50 -16.21 -7.77
CA MET A 106 -3.99 -15.19 -8.70
C MET A 106 -2.92 -14.69 -9.67
N ALA A 107 -1.65 -14.66 -9.25
CA ALA A 107 -0.50 -14.43 -10.13
C ALA A 107 -0.04 -15.71 -10.86
N GLY A 108 -0.77 -16.82 -10.75
CA GLY A 108 -0.48 -18.08 -11.43
C GLY A 108 0.82 -18.74 -10.97
N LEU A 109 1.24 -18.52 -9.71
CA LEU A 109 2.40 -19.22 -9.14
C LEU A 109 2.04 -20.68 -8.83
N THR A 110 3.09 -21.50 -8.79
CA THR A 110 3.03 -22.93 -8.49
C THR A 110 4.11 -23.31 -7.48
N PRO A 111 4.11 -24.53 -6.93
CA PRO A 111 5.20 -25.02 -6.09
C PRO A 111 6.60 -25.02 -6.76
N LEU A 112 6.67 -24.90 -8.09
CA LEU A 112 7.95 -24.83 -8.82
C LEU A 112 8.56 -23.43 -8.84
N ASP A 113 7.81 -22.40 -8.44
CA ASP A 113 8.29 -21.03 -8.39
C ASP A 113 9.30 -20.80 -7.26
N ARG A 114 10.19 -19.83 -7.51
CA ARG A 114 11.27 -19.42 -6.61
C ARG A 114 11.06 -17.94 -6.27
N VAL A 115 10.47 -17.72 -5.11
CA VAL A 115 9.95 -16.41 -4.66
C VAL A 115 11.06 -15.64 -3.97
N HIS A 116 11.59 -14.61 -4.63
CA HIS A 116 12.64 -13.75 -4.12
C HIS A 116 12.05 -12.61 -3.28
N ILE A 117 12.23 -12.69 -1.97
CA ILE A 117 11.55 -11.81 -1.01
C ILE A 117 12.54 -10.75 -0.51
N THR A 118 12.36 -9.53 -0.99
CA THR A 118 13.19 -8.38 -0.59
C THR A 118 12.62 -7.54 0.56
N PRO A 119 11.32 -7.58 0.91
CA PRO A 119 10.83 -6.87 2.09
C PRO A 119 11.49 -7.33 3.40
N GLY A 120 11.66 -6.38 4.33
CA GLY A 120 12.30 -6.59 5.62
C GLY A 120 11.58 -7.59 6.51
N TYR A 121 12.39 -8.38 7.21
CA TYR A 121 11.98 -9.29 8.27
C TYR A 121 12.13 -8.61 9.64
N GLY A 122 11.17 -8.85 10.53
CA GLY A 122 11.10 -8.22 11.85
C GLY A 122 9.68 -7.77 12.17
N LEU A 123 9.54 -6.59 12.77
CA LEU A 123 8.23 -6.03 13.12
C LEU A 123 7.40 -5.60 11.91
N TRP A 124 8.03 -5.40 10.74
CA TRP A 124 7.31 -5.13 9.52
C TRP A 124 6.66 -6.41 8.97
N THR A 125 5.39 -6.31 8.59
CA THR A 125 4.55 -7.44 8.16
C THR A 125 4.99 -8.06 6.83
N ALA A 126 5.57 -7.28 5.92
CA ALA A 126 5.73 -7.71 4.54
C ALA A 126 6.64 -8.93 4.35
N GLY A 127 7.86 -8.95 4.89
CA GLY A 127 8.81 -10.05 4.67
C GLY A 127 8.25 -11.40 5.14
N ILE A 128 7.75 -11.45 6.38
CA ILE A 128 7.19 -12.68 6.95
C ILE A 128 5.86 -13.10 6.28
N GLY A 129 5.07 -12.13 5.81
CA GLY A 129 3.81 -12.39 5.11
C GLY A 129 4.03 -13.06 3.75
N PHE A 130 4.91 -12.50 2.91
CA PHE A 130 5.30 -13.12 1.64
C PHE A 130 5.87 -14.53 1.87
N GLN A 131 6.74 -14.69 2.88
CA GLN A 131 7.30 -16.00 3.19
C GLN A 131 6.23 -17.03 3.55
N ALA A 132 5.33 -16.68 4.48
CA ALA A 132 4.28 -17.60 4.94
C ALA A 132 3.37 -18.06 3.79
N GLY A 133 3.02 -17.16 2.87
CA GLY A 133 2.25 -17.53 1.68
C GLY A 133 3.00 -18.45 0.72
N ALA A 134 4.30 -18.21 0.51
CA ALA A 134 5.11 -19.01 -0.41
C ALA A 134 5.30 -20.42 0.15
N GLU A 135 5.59 -20.53 1.45
CA GLU A 135 5.70 -21.80 2.17
C GLU A 135 4.38 -22.57 2.16
N ARG A 136 3.25 -21.88 2.35
CA ARG A 136 1.92 -22.47 2.27
C ARG A 136 1.60 -23.03 0.88
N LEU A 137 1.89 -22.25 -0.17
CA LEU A 137 1.74 -22.69 -1.56
C LEU A 137 2.63 -23.90 -1.89
N GLY A 138 3.71 -24.10 -1.13
CA GLY A 138 4.74 -25.11 -1.41
C GLY A 138 5.83 -24.63 -2.38
N ALA A 139 5.91 -23.32 -2.62
CA ALA A 139 6.94 -22.70 -3.44
C ALA A 139 8.23 -22.47 -2.64
N MET A 140 9.36 -22.33 -3.34
CA MET A 140 10.64 -22.01 -2.68
C MET A 140 10.68 -20.54 -2.29
N ALA A 141 10.62 -20.25 -0.99
CA ALA A 141 10.90 -18.92 -0.47
C ALA A 141 12.43 -18.66 -0.44
N ILE A 142 12.86 -17.52 -0.99
CA ILE A 142 14.22 -17.00 -0.89
C ILE A 142 14.16 -15.71 -0.03
N PRO A 143 14.28 -15.83 1.30
CA PRO A 143 14.04 -14.74 2.25
C PRO A 143 15.26 -13.83 2.36
N MET A 144 15.47 -12.96 1.37
CA MET A 144 16.65 -12.10 1.32
C MET A 144 16.59 -10.93 2.30
N GLY A 145 15.41 -10.35 2.50
CA GLY A 145 15.29 -9.04 3.12
C GLY A 145 15.86 -7.92 2.23
N PRO A 146 15.88 -6.66 2.71
CA PRO A 146 16.25 -5.51 1.90
C PRO A 146 17.77 -5.31 1.87
N GLY A 147 18.20 -4.54 0.88
CA GLY A 147 19.57 -4.07 0.75
C GLY A 147 20.54 -5.14 0.28
N ASN A 148 21.84 -4.79 0.32
CA ASN A 148 22.93 -5.58 -0.25
C ASN A 148 22.63 -6.02 -1.70
N THR A 149 22.43 -5.02 -2.57
CA THR A 149 22.04 -5.22 -3.97
C THR A 149 22.96 -6.19 -4.71
N ASP A 150 24.27 -6.19 -4.45
CA ASP A 150 25.20 -7.17 -5.02
C ASP A 150 24.81 -8.61 -4.69
N LYS A 151 24.47 -8.87 -3.43
CA LYS A 151 24.02 -10.19 -2.98
C LYS A 151 22.64 -10.53 -3.54
N GLN A 152 21.73 -9.57 -3.67
CA GLN A 152 20.42 -9.80 -4.32
C GLN A 152 20.60 -10.33 -5.74
N LEU A 153 21.38 -9.61 -6.56
CA LEU A 153 21.60 -9.95 -7.95
C LEU A 153 22.31 -11.29 -8.09
N ARG A 154 23.34 -11.53 -7.27
CA ARG A 154 24.01 -12.83 -7.24
C ARG A 154 23.06 -13.98 -6.91
N MET A 155 22.26 -13.85 -5.84
CA MET A 155 21.31 -14.88 -5.45
C MET A 155 20.19 -15.07 -6.48
N MET A 156 19.74 -13.99 -7.11
CA MET A 156 18.73 -14.04 -8.16
C MET A 156 19.21 -14.84 -9.38
N MET A 157 20.49 -14.71 -9.75
CA MET A 157 21.13 -15.52 -10.80
C MET A 157 21.38 -16.96 -10.34
N ASP A 158 22.06 -17.14 -9.22
CA ASP A 158 22.50 -18.47 -8.71
C ASP A 158 21.30 -19.37 -8.39
N LEU A 159 20.27 -18.80 -7.75
CA LEU A 159 19.05 -19.51 -7.38
C LEU A 159 17.97 -19.42 -8.46
N LYS A 160 18.21 -18.71 -9.58
CA LYS A 160 17.27 -18.59 -10.70
C LYS A 160 15.85 -18.20 -10.25
N SER A 161 15.75 -17.15 -9.44
CA SER A 161 14.45 -16.66 -8.94
C SER A 161 13.47 -16.45 -10.10
N THR A 162 12.21 -16.87 -9.92
CA THR A 162 11.17 -16.72 -10.95
C THR A 162 10.21 -15.57 -10.63
N VAL A 163 10.12 -15.18 -9.36
CA VAL A 163 9.20 -14.13 -8.89
C VAL A 163 9.93 -13.17 -7.96
N LEU A 164 9.71 -11.87 -8.16
CA LEU A 164 10.22 -10.81 -7.28
C LEU A 164 9.09 -10.27 -6.40
N CYS A 165 9.26 -10.34 -5.09
CA CYS A 165 8.45 -9.62 -4.13
C CYS A 165 9.24 -8.40 -3.63
N ALA A 166 8.71 -7.19 -3.80
CA ALA A 166 9.43 -5.95 -3.50
C ALA A 166 8.51 -4.76 -3.21
N THR A 167 9.08 -3.69 -2.67
CA THR A 167 8.46 -2.37 -2.82
C THR A 167 8.79 -1.82 -4.21
N SER A 168 7.97 -0.90 -4.72
CA SER A 168 8.17 -0.34 -6.06
C SER A 168 9.52 0.36 -6.21
N SER A 169 9.95 1.12 -5.19
CA SER A 169 11.24 1.79 -5.14
C SER A 169 12.42 0.81 -5.23
N TYR A 170 12.35 -0.31 -4.51
CA TYR A 170 13.44 -1.28 -4.52
C TYR A 170 13.45 -2.12 -5.79
N ALA A 171 12.28 -2.46 -6.34
CA ALA A 171 12.19 -3.10 -7.65
C ALA A 171 12.80 -2.24 -8.76
N LEU A 172 12.59 -0.92 -8.72
CA LEU A 172 13.22 0.01 -9.65
C LEU A 172 14.74 0.02 -9.51
N LEU A 173 15.27 0.11 -8.28
CA LEU A 173 16.72 0.06 -8.05
C LEU A 173 17.35 -1.25 -8.56
N LEU A 174 16.67 -2.39 -8.35
CA LEU A 174 17.14 -3.67 -8.87
C LEU A 174 17.14 -3.71 -10.40
N ALA A 175 16.11 -3.15 -11.03
CA ALA A 175 16.02 -3.05 -12.49
C ALA A 175 17.17 -2.21 -13.07
N GLU A 176 17.42 -1.03 -12.48
CA GLU A 176 18.51 -0.14 -12.87
C GLU A 176 19.88 -0.81 -12.73
N GLU A 177 20.12 -1.53 -11.64
CA GLU A 177 21.40 -2.22 -11.41
C GLU A 177 21.58 -3.47 -12.28
N ILE A 178 20.50 -4.18 -12.66
CA ILE A 178 20.55 -5.28 -13.63
C ILE A 178 20.97 -4.76 -15.00
N GLU A 179 20.33 -3.66 -15.45
CA GLU A 179 20.60 -3.06 -16.76
C GLU A 179 22.02 -2.49 -16.81
N LYS A 180 22.39 -1.69 -15.82
CA LYS A 180 23.74 -1.09 -15.70
C LYS A 180 24.86 -2.12 -15.73
N ARG A 181 24.63 -3.33 -15.20
CA ARG A 181 25.61 -4.42 -15.19
C ARG A 181 25.54 -5.31 -16.43
N GLY A 182 24.54 -5.13 -17.29
CA GLY A 182 24.34 -5.94 -18.49
C GLY A 182 24.06 -7.42 -18.18
N ILE A 183 23.44 -7.73 -17.03
CA ILE A 183 23.22 -9.11 -16.57
C ILE A 183 21.80 -9.62 -16.81
N ARG A 184 20.98 -8.90 -17.59
CA ARG A 184 19.57 -9.25 -17.83
C ARG A 184 19.38 -10.69 -18.36
N ASN A 185 20.31 -11.17 -19.18
CA ASN A 185 20.32 -12.53 -19.73
C ASN A 185 20.54 -13.64 -18.68
N GLN A 186 20.97 -13.30 -17.47
CA GLN A 186 21.17 -14.21 -16.34
C GLN A 186 19.99 -14.16 -15.35
N ILE A 187 19.05 -13.25 -15.53
CA ILE A 187 17.88 -13.06 -14.66
C ILE A 187 16.69 -13.86 -15.18
N HIS A 188 16.10 -14.68 -14.30
CA HIS A 188 15.02 -15.63 -14.61
C HIS A 188 13.63 -15.17 -14.15
N LEU A 189 13.50 -13.92 -13.69
CA LEU A 189 12.22 -13.38 -13.25
C LEU A 189 11.20 -13.38 -14.39
N THR A 190 9.96 -13.73 -14.05
CA THR A 190 8.79 -13.69 -14.94
C THR A 190 7.66 -12.84 -14.35
N LYS A 191 7.61 -12.70 -13.03
CA LYS A 191 6.55 -11.97 -12.32
C LYS A 191 7.14 -11.08 -11.23
N GLY A 192 6.52 -9.92 -11.01
CA GLY A 192 6.79 -9.01 -9.90
C GLY A 192 5.51 -8.78 -9.10
N ILE A 193 5.51 -9.16 -7.82
CA ILE A 193 4.43 -8.84 -6.88
C ILE A 193 4.92 -7.70 -6.01
N ILE A 194 4.43 -6.49 -6.31
CA ILE A 194 5.00 -5.24 -5.83
C ILE A 194 3.93 -4.43 -5.13
N GLY A 195 4.29 -3.77 -4.03
CA GLY A 195 3.34 -2.95 -3.28
C GLY A 195 4.02 -2.06 -2.26
N SER A 196 3.33 -1.79 -1.15
CA SER A 196 3.76 -0.91 -0.03
C SER A 196 3.88 0.59 -0.36
N GLU A 197 3.81 0.95 -1.64
CA GLU A 197 4.01 2.29 -2.16
C GLU A 197 3.13 2.53 -3.37
N ARG A 198 2.77 3.79 -3.57
CA ARG A 198 2.21 4.22 -4.84
C ARG A 198 3.31 4.27 -5.90
N TRP A 199 2.94 3.91 -7.12
CA TRP A 199 3.86 3.84 -8.24
C TRP A 199 3.08 4.00 -9.54
N GLY A 200 3.33 5.13 -10.21
CA GLY A 200 2.69 5.50 -11.45
C GLY A 200 3.11 4.64 -12.65
N GLU A 201 2.40 4.84 -13.76
CA GLU A 201 2.54 4.07 -14.99
C GLU A 201 3.97 4.07 -15.57
N LYS A 202 4.69 5.20 -15.45
CA LYS A 202 6.09 5.29 -15.90
C LYS A 202 7.00 4.33 -15.15
N MET A 203 6.86 4.27 -13.82
CA MET A 203 7.64 3.36 -12.99
C MET A 203 7.28 1.90 -13.31
N ARG A 204 5.98 1.59 -13.47
CA ARG A 204 5.52 0.25 -13.85
C ARG A 204 6.12 -0.21 -15.17
N LYS A 205 6.03 0.60 -16.23
CA LYS A 205 6.59 0.29 -17.55
C LYS A 205 8.09 0.10 -17.50
N ARG A 206 8.79 0.94 -16.73
CA ARG A 206 10.23 0.84 -16.56
C ARG A 206 10.63 -0.47 -15.89
N ILE A 207 10.03 -0.79 -14.74
CA ILE A 207 10.28 -2.06 -14.03
C ILE A 207 9.91 -3.26 -14.91
N ALA A 208 8.71 -3.26 -15.52
CA ALA A 208 8.25 -4.36 -16.36
C ALA A 208 9.14 -4.55 -17.60
N GLY A 209 9.58 -3.47 -18.24
CA GLY A 209 10.45 -3.51 -19.42
C GLY A 209 11.87 -3.97 -19.09
N GLU A 210 12.51 -3.35 -18.10
CA GLU A 210 13.88 -3.67 -17.70
C GLU A 210 13.98 -5.08 -17.08
N LEU A 211 13.03 -5.46 -16.21
CA LEU A 211 13.02 -6.81 -15.62
C LEU A 211 12.36 -7.85 -16.53
N GLY A 212 11.62 -7.48 -17.57
CA GLY A 212 10.84 -8.39 -18.42
C GLY A 212 9.84 -9.24 -17.63
N VAL A 213 9.07 -8.62 -16.75
CA VAL A 213 8.13 -9.30 -15.83
C VAL A 213 6.70 -8.79 -16.01
N GLN A 214 5.74 -9.67 -15.72
CA GLN A 214 4.36 -9.26 -15.47
C GLN A 214 4.21 -8.72 -14.04
N LEU A 215 3.51 -7.61 -13.87
CA LEU A 215 3.39 -6.94 -12.58
C LEU A 215 2.03 -7.17 -11.93
N TYR A 216 2.04 -7.39 -10.61
CA TYR A 216 0.85 -7.51 -9.77
C TYR A 216 0.98 -6.56 -8.59
N ASP A 217 -0.04 -5.75 -8.35
CA ASP A 217 -0.11 -4.80 -7.24
C ASP A 217 -0.72 -5.48 -6.03
N ILE A 218 0.02 -5.55 -4.92
CA ILE A 218 -0.44 -6.15 -3.67
C ILE A 218 -0.71 -5.08 -2.62
N TYR A 219 -1.91 -5.11 -2.05
CA TYR A 219 -2.36 -4.12 -1.09
C TYR A 219 -2.38 -4.67 0.33
N GLY A 220 -2.13 -3.78 1.29
CA GLY A 220 -2.39 -4.02 2.70
C GLY A 220 -1.69 -3.07 3.64
N LEU A 221 -2.08 -3.17 4.91
CA LEU A 221 -1.67 -2.29 5.99
C LEU A 221 -1.55 -3.11 7.28
N THR A 222 -0.65 -2.69 8.16
CA THR A 222 -0.27 -3.47 9.35
C THR A 222 -1.45 -3.59 10.33
N GLU A 223 -2.26 -2.55 10.42
CA GLU A 223 -3.45 -2.45 11.27
C GLU A 223 -4.46 -3.56 10.94
N ILE A 224 -4.58 -3.93 9.66
CA ILE A 224 -5.54 -4.94 9.18
C ILE A 224 -4.97 -6.35 9.27
N TYR A 225 -3.88 -6.65 8.55
CA TYR A 225 -3.14 -7.93 8.63
C TYR A 225 -1.69 -7.76 8.16
N GLY A 226 -1.47 -6.84 7.22
CA GLY A 226 -0.27 -6.71 6.42
C GLY A 226 -0.65 -6.70 4.93
N PRO A 227 0.35 -6.74 4.03
CA PRO A 227 0.10 -7.01 2.62
C PRO A 227 -0.66 -8.32 2.41
N GLY A 228 -1.33 -8.45 1.26
CA GLY A 228 -2.02 -9.68 0.85
C GLY A 228 -3.52 -9.70 1.17
N ILE A 229 -4.10 -8.62 1.69
CA ILE A 229 -5.57 -8.50 1.87
C ILE A 229 -6.32 -8.23 0.56
N GLY A 230 -5.57 -7.93 -0.50
CA GLY A 230 -6.04 -7.84 -1.86
C GLY A 230 -4.89 -7.73 -2.85
N MET A 231 -5.15 -8.06 -4.12
CA MET A 231 -4.16 -7.98 -5.19
C MET A 231 -4.78 -7.77 -6.57
N SER A 232 -4.08 -7.10 -7.48
CA SER A 232 -4.46 -7.05 -8.89
C SER A 232 -4.31 -8.41 -9.57
N CYS A 233 -5.04 -8.62 -10.66
CA CYS A 233 -4.88 -9.77 -11.54
C CYS A 233 -4.17 -9.39 -12.85
N GLU A 234 -4.00 -10.35 -13.75
CA GLU A 234 -3.33 -10.17 -15.04
C GLU A 234 -4.00 -9.17 -15.99
N HIS A 235 -5.27 -8.83 -15.77
CA HIS A 235 -6.01 -7.88 -16.61
C HIS A 235 -5.83 -6.41 -16.20
N GLU A 236 -5.02 -6.12 -15.17
CA GLU A 236 -4.68 -4.77 -14.72
C GLU A 236 -5.90 -3.86 -14.43
N CYS A 237 -7.03 -4.45 -14.06
CA CYS A 237 -8.31 -3.76 -13.89
C CYS A 237 -8.68 -3.53 -12.41
N GLY A 238 -7.72 -3.04 -11.63
CA GLY A 238 -7.82 -2.84 -10.18
C GLY A 238 -7.41 -4.06 -9.34
N MET A 239 -7.56 -3.94 -8.01
CA MET A 239 -7.16 -4.93 -7.02
C MET A 239 -8.38 -5.62 -6.43
N HIS A 240 -8.41 -6.96 -6.48
CA HIS A 240 -9.43 -7.77 -5.83
C HIS A 240 -9.22 -7.79 -4.32
N MET A 241 -10.26 -7.49 -3.55
CA MET A 241 -10.24 -7.49 -2.09
C MET A 241 -10.85 -8.79 -1.56
N TRP A 242 -10.20 -9.45 -0.61
CA TRP A 242 -10.71 -10.72 -0.04
C TRP A 242 -11.87 -10.47 0.92
N ASP A 243 -13.04 -10.26 0.35
CA ASP A 243 -14.24 -9.78 1.05
C ASP A 243 -14.86 -10.79 2.05
N ASP A 244 -14.29 -11.99 2.14
CA ASP A 244 -14.55 -12.99 3.16
C ASP A 244 -13.69 -12.81 4.43
N TYR A 245 -12.65 -11.96 4.37
CA TYR A 245 -11.78 -11.58 5.48
C TYR A 245 -11.90 -10.11 5.87
N VAL A 246 -12.24 -9.24 4.91
CA VAL A 246 -12.40 -7.80 5.13
C VAL A 246 -13.70 -7.29 4.53
N TYR A 247 -14.40 -6.40 5.22
CA TYR A 247 -15.49 -5.62 4.65
C TYR A 247 -14.99 -4.21 4.37
N CYS A 248 -15.27 -3.69 3.18
CA CYS A 248 -14.76 -2.41 2.70
C CYS A 248 -15.91 -1.43 2.44
N GLU A 249 -15.69 -0.17 2.81
CA GLU A 249 -16.55 0.96 2.47
C GLU A 249 -15.70 2.03 1.78
N ILE A 250 -16.33 2.86 0.94
CA ILE A 250 -15.73 4.09 0.42
C ILE A 250 -16.54 5.24 1.00
N ILE A 251 -15.90 6.16 1.71
CA ILE A 251 -16.56 7.28 2.38
C ILE A 251 -16.11 8.63 1.81
N ASP A 252 -16.95 9.66 1.92
CA ASP A 252 -16.48 11.03 1.83
C ASP A 252 -15.59 11.34 3.03
N GLN A 253 -14.35 11.76 2.76
CA GLN A 253 -13.35 11.99 3.80
C GLN A 253 -13.72 13.12 4.79
N ASN A 254 -14.59 14.05 4.40
CA ASN A 254 -15.00 15.20 5.20
C ASN A 254 -16.29 14.95 5.96
N THR A 255 -17.29 14.36 5.31
CA THR A 255 -18.61 14.12 5.93
C THR A 255 -18.70 12.77 6.64
N GLY A 256 -17.91 11.79 6.20
CA GLY A 256 -17.98 10.41 6.68
C GLY A 256 -19.12 9.58 6.07
N GLU A 257 -19.89 10.14 5.14
CA GLU A 257 -20.98 9.42 4.47
C GLU A 257 -20.43 8.39 3.49
N VAL A 258 -21.07 7.22 3.42
CA VAL A 258 -20.70 6.17 2.45
C VAL A 258 -21.10 6.61 1.04
N LEU A 259 -20.16 6.51 0.11
CA LEU A 259 -20.33 6.91 -1.28
C LEU A 259 -20.85 5.75 -2.15
N PRO A 260 -21.58 6.05 -3.25
CA PRO A 260 -21.92 5.08 -4.27
C PRO A 260 -20.70 4.42 -4.92
N ASP A 261 -20.86 3.19 -5.39
CA ASP A 261 -19.80 2.49 -6.13
C ASP A 261 -19.39 3.30 -7.39
N GLY A 262 -18.07 3.43 -7.61
CA GLY A 262 -17.49 4.21 -8.70
C GLY A 262 -17.05 5.63 -8.33
N GLU A 263 -17.54 6.17 -7.20
CA GLU A 263 -17.09 7.46 -6.69
C GLU A 263 -15.79 7.34 -5.89
N ILE A 264 -14.92 8.35 -6.01
CA ILE A 264 -13.64 8.40 -5.32
C ILE A 264 -13.86 8.90 -3.90
N GLY A 265 -13.36 8.14 -2.93
CA GLY A 265 -13.38 8.49 -1.51
C GLY A 265 -12.29 7.77 -0.73
N GLU A 266 -12.40 7.84 0.59
CA GLU A 266 -11.49 7.15 1.51
C GLU A 266 -11.94 5.71 1.73
N LEU A 267 -10.99 4.78 1.64
CA LEU A 267 -11.21 3.38 1.97
C LEU A 267 -11.30 3.20 3.48
N VAL A 268 -12.39 2.58 3.92
CA VAL A 268 -12.61 2.15 5.29
C VAL A 268 -12.69 0.63 5.33
N ILE A 269 -12.06 0.01 6.33
CA ILE A 269 -11.98 -1.45 6.42
C ILE A 269 -12.46 -1.94 7.79
N THR A 270 -13.28 -3.00 7.77
CA THR A 270 -13.65 -3.80 8.93
C THR A 270 -13.06 -5.20 8.78
N THR A 271 -12.34 -5.71 9.77
CA THR A 271 -11.81 -7.09 9.73
C THR A 271 -12.89 -8.07 10.17
N LEU A 272 -13.16 -9.11 9.39
CA LEU A 272 -14.29 -10.01 9.65
C LEU A 272 -13.92 -11.21 10.51
N ARG A 273 -12.69 -11.69 10.39
CA ARG A 273 -12.21 -12.94 11.02
C ARG A 273 -11.05 -12.74 11.98
N LYS A 274 -10.52 -11.52 12.06
CA LYS A 274 -9.37 -11.22 12.91
C LYS A 274 -9.76 -11.32 14.37
N GLU A 275 -8.93 -11.95 15.18
CA GLU A 275 -9.19 -12.22 16.59
C GLU A 275 -8.31 -11.36 17.51
N GLY A 276 -7.01 -11.25 17.21
CA GLY A 276 -6.04 -10.63 18.12
C GLY A 276 -6.29 -9.14 18.33
N ALA A 277 -6.58 -8.43 17.24
CA ALA A 277 -6.98 -7.03 17.22
C ALA A 277 -7.98 -6.80 16.06
N PRO A 278 -9.27 -7.14 16.25
CA PRO A 278 -10.31 -6.86 15.29
C PRO A 278 -10.48 -5.34 15.17
N LEU A 279 -10.82 -4.85 13.98
CA LEU A 279 -11.05 -3.42 13.73
C LEU A 279 -12.39 -3.24 13.04
N LEU A 280 -13.21 -2.34 13.58
CA LEU A 280 -14.47 -1.87 13.03
C LEU A 280 -14.29 -0.51 12.39
N ARG A 281 -14.73 -0.39 11.13
CA ARG A 281 -14.74 0.85 10.34
C ARG A 281 -13.44 1.65 10.49
N TYR A 282 -12.30 1.00 10.25
CA TYR A 282 -11.00 1.63 10.33
C TYR A 282 -10.73 2.51 9.12
N ARG A 283 -10.48 3.80 9.37
CA ARG A 283 -10.09 4.79 8.37
C ARG A 283 -8.65 4.57 7.93
N THR A 284 -8.47 4.11 6.68
CA THR A 284 -7.13 3.81 6.15
C THR A 284 -6.38 5.07 5.71
N HIS A 285 -7.14 6.15 5.46
CA HIS A 285 -6.71 7.35 4.76
C HIS A 285 -6.26 7.12 3.31
N ASP A 286 -6.40 5.91 2.75
CA ASP A 286 -6.08 5.63 1.36
C ASP A 286 -7.27 6.01 0.45
N LEU A 287 -7.03 6.80 -0.59
CA LEU A 287 -8.05 7.25 -1.54
C LEU A 287 -8.17 6.29 -2.73
N THR A 288 -9.38 5.77 -2.96
CA THR A 288 -9.71 4.86 -4.06
C THR A 288 -11.22 4.87 -4.32
N ARG A 289 -11.72 3.92 -5.10
CA ARG A 289 -13.13 3.68 -5.39
C ARG A 289 -13.37 2.21 -5.66
N PHE A 290 -14.62 1.76 -5.53
CA PHE A 290 -15.01 0.47 -6.10
C PHE A 290 -15.08 0.53 -7.62
N LEU A 291 -14.58 -0.52 -8.28
CA LEU A 291 -14.74 -0.70 -9.72
C LEU A 291 -15.95 -1.59 -9.99
N PRO A 292 -16.98 -1.09 -10.71
CA PRO A 292 -18.17 -1.87 -11.01
C PRO A 292 -17.89 -2.96 -12.06
N GLY A 293 -18.79 -3.94 -12.10
CA GLY A 293 -18.77 -5.03 -13.08
C GLY A 293 -17.84 -6.18 -12.72
N GLU A 294 -17.94 -7.26 -13.50
CA GLU A 294 -17.14 -8.47 -13.32
C GLU A 294 -15.75 -8.32 -13.96
N CYS A 295 -14.78 -9.05 -13.43
CA CYS A 295 -13.45 -9.14 -14.01
C CYS A 295 -13.35 -10.35 -14.94
N ALA A 296 -12.67 -10.20 -16.07
CA ALA A 296 -12.43 -11.29 -17.02
C ALA A 296 -11.64 -12.47 -16.44
N CYS A 297 -10.93 -12.29 -15.31
CA CYS A 297 -10.24 -13.39 -14.63
C CYS A 297 -11.18 -14.36 -13.90
N GLY A 298 -12.48 -14.05 -13.83
CA GLY A 298 -13.49 -14.87 -13.16
C GLY A 298 -13.47 -14.79 -11.62
N SER A 299 -12.63 -13.93 -11.04
CA SER A 299 -12.63 -13.68 -9.60
C SER A 299 -13.95 -13.03 -9.18
N LYS A 300 -14.62 -13.66 -8.20
CA LYS A 300 -15.87 -13.17 -7.59
C LYS A 300 -15.69 -11.98 -6.65
N TYR A 301 -14.44 -11.68 -6.28
CA TYR A 301 -14.12 -10.70 -5.26
C TYR A 301 -14.26 -9.26 -5.79
N PRO A 302 -14.81 -8.33 -4.99
CA PRO A 302 -14.94 -6.94 -5.39
C PRO A 302 -13.58 -6.33 -5.66
N ARG A 303 -13.56 -5.29 -6.51
CA ARG A 303 -12.33 -4.61 -6.91
C ARG A 303 -12.31 -3.17 -6.42
N ILE A 304 -11.17 -2.75 -5.92
CA ILE A 304 -10.84 -1.34 -5.75
C ILE A 304 -9.90 -0.87 -6.86
N ASP A 305 -10.00 0.40 -7.22
CA ASP A 305 -9.04 1.03 -8.12
C ASP A 305 -7.66 1.16 -7.46
N THR A 306 -6.65 1.45 -8.26
CA THR A 306 -5.31 1.80 -7.75
C THR A 306 -5.41 3.00 -6.79
N LEU A 307 -4.55 3.02 -5.77
CA LEU A 307 -4.58 4.09 -4.78
C LEU A 307 -4.18 5.42 -5.42
N ILE A 308 -5.06 6.41 -5.29
CA ILE A 308 -4.86 7.75 -5.84
C ILE A 308 -3.94 8.55 -4.92
N GLY A 309 -3.92 8.27 -3.62
CA GLY A 309 -3.07 8.95 -2.66
C GLY A 309 -3.53 8.64 -1.25
N ARG A 310 -2.95 9.34 -0.27
CA ARG A 310 -3.43 9.30 1.11
C ARG A 310 -3.89 10.67 1.56
N THR A 311 -4.97 10.73 2.34
CA THR A 311 -5.49 11.99 2.89
C THR A 311 -4.51 12.65 3.86
N ASP A 312 -3.64 11.87 4.50
CA ASP A 312 -2.61 12.31 5.45
C ASP A 312 -1.24 12.62 4.81
N ASP A 313 -0.99 12.20 3.55
CA ASP A 313 0.21 12.56 2.77
C ASP A 313 0.06 13.93 2.07
N MET A 314 -1.07 14.60 2.28
CA MET A 314 -1.39 15.90 1.70
C MET A 314 -0.54 17.01 2.31
N VAL A 315 0.17 17.77 1.48
CA VAL A 315 0.81 19.02 1.91
C VAL A 315 0.03 20.22 1.40
N LYS A 316 -0.28 21.15 2.29
CA LYS A 316 -0.95 22.41 1.93
C LYS A 316 0.08 23.47 1.60
N VAL A 317 0.03 24.00 0.39
CA VAL A 317 0.97 25.03 -0.11
C VAL A 317 0.19 26.14 -0.78
N LYS A 318 0.33 27.37 -0.27
CA LYS A 318 -0.36 28.56 -0.82
C LYS A 318 -1.88 28.36 -0.97
N GLY A 319 -2.49 27.61 -0.05
CA GLY A 319 -3.92 27.31 -0.06
C GLY A 319 -4.34 26.12 -0.94
N VAL A 320 -3.42 25.54 -1.71
CA VAL A 320 -3.65 24.35 -2.54
C VAL A 320 -3.20 23.10 -1.80
N ASN A 321 -4.03 22.06 -1.82
CA ASN A 321 -3.70 20.74 -1.31
C ASN A 321 -2.98 19.94 -2.38
N ILE A 322 -1.76 19.50 -2.08
CA ILE A 322 -0.91 18.78 -3.02
C ILE A 322 -0.66 17.38 -2.49
N PHE A 323 -0.98 16.40 -3.32
CA PHE A 323 -0.63 15.00 -3.10
C PHE A 323 0.56 14.63 -3.98
N PRO A 324 1.44 13.72 -3.52
CA PRO A 324 2.48 13.15 -4.37
C PRO A 324 1.93 12.67 -5.72
N SER A 325 0.69 12.21 -5.74
CA SER A 325 0.04 11.68 -6.92
C SER A 325 -0.31 12.65 -8.02
N GLN A 326 -0.58 13.90 -7.67
CA GLN A 326 -0.78 14.95 -8.65
C GLN A 326 0.54 15.29 -9.34
N ILE A 327 1.65 15.24 -8.60
CA ILE A 327 2.99 15.43 -9.15
C ILE A 327 3.33 14.30 -10.13
N GLU A 328 3.06 13.05 -9.75
CA GLU A 328 3.23 11.91 -10.67
C GLU A 328 2.34 12.02 -11.92
N ALA A 329 1.10 12.54 -11.78
CA ALA A 329 0.20 12.74 -12.91
C ALA A 329 0.71 13.82 -13.88
N VAL A 330 1.27 14.92 -13.37
CA VAL A 330 1.97 15.95 -14.17
C VAL A 330 3.14 15.32 -14.92
N LEU A 331 4.00 14.58 -14.21
CA LEU A 331 5.19 13.99 -14.82
C LEU A 331 4.84 12.86 -15.80
N LYS A 332 3.68 12.20 -15.67
CA LYS A 332 3.29 11.03 -16.49
C LYS A 332 3.37 11.29 -17.99
N ASN A 333 3.04 12.49 -18.46
CA ASN A 333 2.96 12.79 -19.90
C ASN A 333 4.20 13.49 -20.47
N ILE A 334 5.15 13.87 -19.61
CA ILE A 334 6.33 14.64 -20.01
C ILE A 334 7.44 13.68 -20.42
N PHE A 335 7.72 13.55 -21.72
CA PHE A 335 8.68 12.54 -22.22
C PHE A 335 10.07 12.66 -21.57
N ALA A 336 10.54 13.88 -21.35
CA ALA A 336 11.85 14.15 -20.79
C ALA A 336 11.99 13.79 -19.30
N ALA A 337 10.90 13.65 -18.55
CA ALA A 337 10.96 13.37 -17.12
C ALA A 337 10.93 11.86 -16.83
N SER A 338 11.76 11.40 -15.90
CA SER A 338 11.68 10.04 -15.37
C SER A 338 10.52 9.85 -14.38
N SER A 339 10.44 8.68 -13.72
CA SER A 339 9.54 8.45 -12.58
C SER A 339 10.09 8.95 -11.25
N GLU A 340 11.37 9.29 -11.17
CA GLU A 340 12.04 9.64 -9.91
C GLU A 340 12.08 11.14 -9.69
N TYR A 341 11.56 11.54 -8.53
CA TYR A 341 11.48 12.93 -8.11
C TYR A 341 11.50 13.06 -6.58
N GLN A 342 11.85 14.27 -6.13
CA GLN A 342 11.65 14.75 -4.76
C GLN A 342 11.04 16.15 -4.80
N PHE A 343 9.98 16.34 -4.03
CA PHE A 343 9.33 17.63 -3.88
C PHE A 343 9.71 18.23 -2.51
N MET A 344 10.42 19.34 -2.54
CA MET A 344 10.88 20.06 -1.36
C MET A 344 10.04 21.33 -1.17
N LEU A 345 9.53 21.49 0.03
CA LEU A 345 8.88 22.69 0.51
C LEU A 345 9.80 23.36 1.52
N ASP A 346 10.22 24.56 1.19
CA ASP A 346 11.07 25.38 2.04
C ASP A 346 10.37 26.71 2.34
N HIS A 347 10.77 27.36 3.43
CA HIS A 347 10.35 28.72 3.74
C HIS A 347 11.55 29.67 3.63
N PHE A 348 11.57 30.48 2.59
CA PHE A 348 12.67 31.40 2.32
C PHE A 348 12.16 32.83 2.16
N ASN A 349 12.77 33.78 2.89
CA ASN A 349 12.42 35.21 2.86
C ASN A 349 10.91 35.50 3.05
N GLY A 350 10.27 34.79 3.98
CA GLY A 350 8.85 35.00 4.32
C GLY A 350 7.86 34.42 3.29
N ARG A 351 8.32 33.56 2.37
CA ARG A 351 7.48 32.92 1.36
C ARG A 351 7.77 31.43 1.26
N ASP A 352 6.71 30.65 1.05
CA ASP A 352 6.81 29.24 0.72
C ASP A 352 7.34 29.09 -0.71
N GLU A 353 8.45 28.35 -0.83
CA GLU A 353 9.08 27.97 -2.08
C GLU A 353 8.90 26.48 -2.31
N CYS A 354 8.53 26.11 -3.53
CA CYS A 354 8.35 24.72 -3.94
C CYS A 354 9.44 24.38 -4.93
N ARG A 355 10.28 23.38 -4.62
CA ARG A 355 11.28 22.84 -5.53
C ARG A 355 10.92 21.42 -5.91
N LEU A 356 10.94 21.13 -7.20
CA LEU A 356 10.78 19.78 -7.73
C LEU A 356 12.11 19.34 -8.33
N PHE A 357 12.83 18.50 -7.59
CA PHE A 357 13.97 17.77 -8.11
C PHE A 357 13.44 16.60 -8.92
N VAL A 358 13.85 16.47 -10.18
CA VAL A 358 13.33 15.45 -11.09
C VAL A 358 14.44 14.96 -12.00
N GLU A 359 14.60 13.65 -12.09
CA GLU A 359 15.60 13.11 -13.03
C GLU A 359 15.08 13.20 -14.45
N LEU A 360 15.90 13.75 -15.35
CA LEU A 360 15.58 13.84 -16.77
C LEU A 360 16.25 12.74 -17.56
N CYS A 361 15.54 12.22 -18.56
CA CYS A 361 16.07 11.27 -19.52
C CYS A 361 17.35 11.82 -20.19
N PRO A 362 18.35 10.97 -20.45
CA PRO A 362 19.55 11.38 -21.19
C PRO A 362 19.16 12.02 -22.53
N ASP A 363 19.96 12.97 -22.98
CA ASP A 363 19.79 13.68 -24.26
C ASP A 363 18.53 14.57 -24.40
N CYS A 364 17.77 14.76 -23.32
CA CYS A 364 16.65 15.70 -23.30
C CYS A 364 17.12 17.14 -22.98
N PRO A 365 16.68 18.18 -23.72
CA PRO A 365 17.05 19.56 -23.41
C PRO A 365 16.49 20.03 -22.05
N GLU A 366 17.35 20.14 -21.03
CA GLU A 366 16.95 20.44 -19.64
C GLU A 366 16.05 21.67 -19.51
N LYS A 367 16.35 22.73 -20.27
CA LYS A 367 15.62 24.00 -20.22
C LYS A 367 14.19 23.85 -20.74
N GLU A 368 14.01 23.11 -21.83
CA GLU A 368 12.70 22.88 -22.45
C GLU A 368 11.87 21.97 -21.55
N ALA A 369 12.47 20.86 -21.08
CA ALA A 369 11.84 19.94 -20.13
C ALA A 369 11.42 20.65 -18.84
N SER A 370 12.30 21.47 -18.27
CA SER A 370 11.99 22.24 -17.05
C SER A 370 10.85 23.23 -17.29
N THR A 371 10.80 23.86 -18.45
CA THR A 371 9.73 24.80 -18.81
C THR A 371 8.39 24.07 -18.97
N GLU A 372 8.39 22.92 -19.65
CA GLU A 372 7.21 22.06 -19.81
C GLU A 372 6.68 21.60 -18.45
N ILE A 373 7.56 21.09 -17.58
CA ILE A 373 7.19 20.67 -16.22
C ILE A 373 6.60 21.83 -15.42
N GLN A 374 7.21 23.02 -15.47
CA GLN A 374 6.68 24.20 -14.77
C GLN A 374 5.27 24.59 -15.27
N GLN A 375 5.05 24.53 -16.59
CA GLN A 375 3.77 24.84 -17.20
C GLN A 375 2.70 23.82 -16.80
N GLU A 376 3.00 22.52 -16.93
CA GLU A 376 2.06 21.46 -16.58
C GLU A 376 1.75 21.42 -15.08
N PHE A 377 2.75 21.65 -14.23
CA PHE A 377 2.53 21.77 -12.78
C PHE A 377 1.59 22.93 -12.46
N LYS A 378 1.78 24.08 -13.10
CA LYS A 378 0.89 25.23 -12.91
C LYS A 378 -0.52 24.97 -13.46
N ASN A 379 -0.64 24.31 -14.61
CA ASN A 379 -1.92 24.03 -15.26
C ASN A 379 -2.76 23.01 -14.48
N GLN A 380 -2.12 21.92 -14.01
CA GLN A 380 -2.83 20.81 -13.37
C GLN A 380 -2.97 20.98 -11.85
N ILE A 381 -1.97 21.56 -11.19
CA ILE A 381 -1.94 21.70 -9.72
C ILE A 381 -2.28 23.13 -9.28
N GLY A 382 -2.06 24.13 -10.13
CA GLY A 382 -2.44 25.52 -9.83
C GLY A 382 -1.38 26.32 -9.05
N ILE A 383 -0.18 25.78 -8.86
CA ILE A 383 0.94 26.52 -8.23
C ILE A 383 2.19 26.53 -9.12
N SER A 384 3.02 27.57 -8.96
CA SER A 384 4.34 27.60 -9.56
C SER A 384 5.33 26.79 -8.73
N VAL A 385 6.20 26.06 -9.41
CA VAL A 385 7.30 25.27 -8.83
C VAL A 385 8.62 25.65 -9.50
N ILE A 386 9.71 25.60 -8.74
CA ILE A 386 11.07 25.70 -9.27
C ILE A 386 11.50 24.27 -9.63
N VAL A 387 11.67 24.01 -10.92
CA VAL A 387 12.15 22.69 -11.39
C VAL A 387 13.67 22.68 -11.33
N VAL A 388 14.20 21.66 -10.66
CA VAL A 388 15.64 21.39 -10.55
C VAL A 388 15.92 20.08 -11.29
N PRO A 389 16.28 20.14 -12.58
CA PRO A 389 16.62 18.93 -13.32
C PRO A 389 17.91 18.33 -12.75
N VAL A 390 17.94 17.01 -12.63
CA VAL A 390 19.11 16.23 -12.20
C VAL A 390 19.31 15.03 -13.13
N ALA A 391 20.49 14.41 -13.11
CA ALA A 391 20.78 13.25 -13.94
C ALA A 391 20.05 11.99 -13.46
N ILE A 392 19.80 11.03 -14.36
CA ILE A 392 19.28 9.70 -13.99
C ILE A 392 20.21 9.05 -12.97
N GLY A 393 19.64 8.61 -11.84
CA GLY A 393 20.37 7.99 -10.73
C GLY A 393 20.99 8.95 -9.73
N GLU A 394 20.85 10.28 -9.92
CA GLU A 394 21.36 11.27 -8.97
C GLU A 394 20.49 11.38 -7.71
N LEU A 395 19.17 11.14 -7.83
CA LEU A 395 18.30 11.13 -6.67
C LEU A 395 18.51 9.86 -5.83
N PRO A 396 18.51 9.99 -4.48
CA PRO A 396 18.75 8.84 -3.62
C PRO A 396 17.65 7.80 -3.81
N ARG A 397 18.07 6.57 -4.14
CA ARG A 397 17.20 5.40 -4.18
C ARG A 397 16.96 4.86 -2.77
N SER A 398 15.77 4.30 -2.56
CA SER A 398 15.40 3.70 -1.29
C SER A 398 15.39 2.17 -1.40
N GLU A 399 15.95 1.50 -0.39
CA GLU A 399 15.79 0.05 -0.17
C GLU A 399 14.49 -0.28 0.61
N LYS A 400 13.70 0.76 0.92
CA LYS A 400 12.42 0.72 1.66
C LYS A 400 11.41 1.65 0.96
N LYS A 401 10.33 2.02 1.67
CA LYS A 401 9.41 3.07 1.24
C LYS A 401 10.13 4.40 0.97
N SER A 402 9.96 4.96 -0.22
CA SER A 402 10.53 6.28 -0.56
C SER A 402 9.71 7.41 0.05
N LYS A 403 10.41 8.40 0.64
CA LYS A 403 9.81 9.68 1.02
C LYS A 403 9.91 10.63 -0.18
N ARG A 404 8.76 11.05 -0.72
CA ARG A 404 8.69 11.90 -1.93
C ARG A 404 8.56 13.39 -1.63
N ILE A 405 7.93 13.73 -0.51
CA ILE A 405 7.73 15.12 -0.09
C ILE A 405 8.53 15.39 1.18
N PHE A 406 9.30 16.46 1.15
CA PHE A 406 10.07 16.98 2.28
C PHE A 406 9.55 18.38 2.59
N ASP A 407 8.97 18.54 3.78
CA ASP A 407 8.46 19.83 4.26
C ASP A 407 9.38 20.35 5.35
N ASN A 408 10.17 21.38 5.00
CA ASN A 408 11.16 22.03 5.85
C ASN A 408 10.71 23.44 6.26
N ARG A 409 9.41 23.77 6.15
CA ARG A 409 8.90 25.09 6.51
C ARG A 409 8.90 25.36 8.02
N TYR A 410 9.07 24.32 8.85
CA TYR A 410 8.97 24.35 10.30
C TYR A 410 10.22 23.79 11.00
#